data_AF-A0A2N3J9Q0-F1
#
_entry.id   AF-A0A2N3J9Q0-F1
#
_cell.length_a   1.000
_cell.length_b   1.000
_cell.length_c   1.000
_cell.angle_alpha   90.00
_cell.angle_beta   90.00
_cell.angle_gamma   90.00
#
_symmetry.space_group_name_H-M   'P 1'
#
loop_
_entity.id
_entity.type
_entity.pdbx_description
1 polymer ?
#
loop_
_entity_poly.entity_id
_entity_poly.type
_entity_poly.pdbx_seq_one_letter_code
_entity_poly.pdbx_strand_id
1 'polypeptide(L)'
;MKMTLSSDNWVGIIIPLVSFLAGFLLNAVFMTKKDREELKLKKQELSNILESDVTEAGSEYTTALAAMNPRDFDSFMKVNDSGEKYFNALNKLACSIVSRTTDKDSTINSHVIKIRDAYTRTIPDHYKTLSYIAENCDIPYKGKFRAENYKSLRVVIDLHRIE
;
A
#
# COMPACT_ATOMS: atom_id res chain seq x y z
N MET A 1 3.55 -15.98 -28.30
CA MET A 1 4.16 -16.11 -26.96
C MET A 1 3.08 -15.79 -25.93
N LYS A 2 2.50 -16.81 -25.29
CA LYS A 2 1.51 -16.65 -24.22
C LYS A 2 2.22 -16.12 -22.98
N MET A 3 1.87 -14.93 -22.51
CA MET A 3 2.26 -14.45 -21.19
C MET A 3 1.55 -15.29 -20.14
N THR A 4 2.25 -16.26 -19.58
CA THR A 4 1.89 -16.87 -18.30
C THR A 4 2.32 -15.88 -17.21
N LEU A 5 1.37 -15.08 -16.73
CA LEU A 5 1.53 -14.27 -15.52
C LEU A 5 1.76 -15.25 -14.34
N SER A 6 2.92 -15.16 -13.70
CA SER A 6 3.25 -15.94 -12.50
C SER A 6 2.25 -15.61 -11.40
N SER A 7 1.37 -16.55 -11.11
CA SER A 7 0.17 -16.46 -10.28
C SER A 7 0.44 -16.37 -8.78
N ASP A 8 1.68 -16.51 -8.32
CA ASP A 8 1.85 -17.12 -6.99
C ASP A 8 1.94 -16.13 -5.83
N ASN A 9 2.16 -14.83 -6.07
CA ASN A 9 2.15 -13.79 -5.02
C ASN A 9 0.99 -12.80 -5.09
N TRP A 10 0.31 -12.73 -6.23
CA TRP A 10 -0.82 -11.80 -6.43
C TRP A 10 -2.12 -12.39 -5.88
N VAL A 11 -2.29 -13.70 -6.02
CA VAL A 11 -3.53 -14.40 -5.72
C VAL A 11 -3.81 -14.46 -4.21
N GLY A 12 -2.79 -14.60 -3.36
CA GLY A 12 -2.97 -14.75 -1.91
C GLY A 12 -3.50 -13.51 -1.17
N ILE A 13 -3.17 -12.29 -1.64
CA ILE A 13 -3.55 -11.02 -0.98
C ILE A 13 -4.78 -10.39 -1.66
N ILE A 14 -4.96 -10.62 -2.96
CA ILE A 14 -6.07 -10.06 -3.74
C ILE A 14 -7.37 -10.82 -3.43
N ILE A 15 -7.32 -12.14 -3.20
CA ILE A 15 -8.53 -12.96 -3.04
C ILE A 15 -9.45 -12.47 -1.90
N PRO A 16 -9.00 -12.21 -0.66
CA PRO A 16 -9.95 -11.89 0.42
C PRO A 16 -10.63 -10.52 0.23
N LEU A 17 -9.86 -9.50 -0.16
CA LEU A 17 -10.34 -8.12 -0.35
C LEU A 17 -11.27 -8.00 -1.58
N VAL A 18 -10.94 -8.67 -2.67
CA VAL A 18 -11.79 -8.69 -3.87
C VAL A 18 -13.03 -9.55 -3.65
N SER A 19 -12.96 -10.67 -2.92
CA SER A 19 -14.13 -11.54 -2.71
C SER A 19 -15.28 -10.85 -1.97
N PHE A 20 -14.98 -9.96 -1.02
CA PHE A 20 -16.00 -9.23 -0.26
C PHE A 20 -16.85 -8.28 -1.14
N LEU A 21 -16.22 -7.62 -2.13
CA LEU A 21 -16.92 -6.67 -3.01
C LEU A 21 -17.28 -7.26 -4.39
N ALA A 22 -16.59 -8.28 -4.86
CA ALA A 22 -16.90 -8.99 -6.11
C ALA A 22 -18.26 -9.69 -6.06
N GLY A 23 -18.65 -10.24 -4.90
CA GLY A 23 -19.99 -10.80 -4.70
C GLY A 23 -21.11 -9.77 -4.91
N PHE A 24 -20.82 -8.48 -4.69
CA PHE A 24 -21.78 -7.39 -4.88
C PHE A 24 -21.73 -6.79 -6.31
N LEU A 25 -20.54 -6.75 -6.93
CA LEU A 25 -20.36 -6.22 -8.29
C LEU A 25 -20.91 -7.15 -9.39
N LEU A 26 -20.96 -8.47 -9.18
CA LEU A 26 -21.63 -9.39 -10.12
C LEU A 26 -23.13 -9.10 -10.28
N ASN A 27 -23.76 -8.46 -9.27
CA ASN A 27 -25.17 -8.05 -9.32
C ASN A 27 -25.39 -6.63 -9.87
N ALA A 28 -24.34 -5.95 -10.37
CA ALA A 28 -24.40 -4.55 -10.81
C ALA A 28 -25.46 -4.28 -11.90
N VAL A 29 -25.82 -5.26 -12.71
CA VAL A 29 -26.83 -5.13 -13.78
C VAL A 29 -28.27 -5.04 -13.23
N PHE A 30 -28.53 -5.54 -12.02
CA PHE A 30 -29.85 -5.53 -11.37
C PHE A 30 -29.88 -4.73 -10.05
N MET A 31 -28.92 -3.84 -9.81
CA MET A 31 -28.87 -3.08 -8.55
C MET A 31 -30.02 -2.08 -8.43
N THR A 32 -30.80 -2.25 -7.36
CA THR A 32 -31.81 -1.29 -6.92
C THR A 32 -31.15 0.00 -6.40
N LYS A 33 -31.93 1.07 -6.21
CA LYS A 33 -31.42 2.32 -5.59
C LYS A 33 -30.82 2.06 -4.21
N LYS A 34 -31.43 1.16 -3.43
CA LYS A 34 -30.95 0.76 -2.10
C LYS A 34 -29.58 0.09 -2.19
N ASP A 35 -29.40 -0.85 -3.10
CA ASP A 35 -28.13 -1.57 -3.26
C ASP A 35 -26.98 -0.62 -3.64
N ARG A 36 -27.27 0.42 -4.43
CA ARG A 36 -26.28 1.43 -4.81
C ARG A 36 -25.82 2.27 -3.63
N GLU A 37 -26.74 2.68 -2.77
CA GLU A 37 -26.42 3.41 -1.54
C GLU A 37 -25.64 2.53 -0.57
N GLU A 38 -26.06 1.27 -0.38
CA GLU A 38 -25.33 0.32 0.46
C GLU A 38 -23.92 0.04 -0.06
N LEU A 39 -23.74 -0.07 -1.38
CA LEU A 39 -22.42 -0.21 -1.99
C LEU A 39 -21.54 1.01 -1.71
N LYS A 40 -22.07 2.24 -1.82
CA LYS A 40 -21.30 3.45 -1.51
C LYS A 40 -20.84 3.44 -0.05
N LEU A 41 -21.73 3.11 0.88
CA LEU A 41 -21.40 3.03 2.31
C LEU A 41 -20.30 2.00 2.57
N LYS A 42 -20.38 0.80 1.98
CA LYS A 42 -19.33 -0.23 2.11
C LYS A 42 -18.00 0.20 1.51
N LYS A 43 -18.00 0.91 0.39
CA LYS A 43 -16.78 1.47 -0.21
C LYS A 43 -16.16 2.53 0.69
N GLN A 44 -16.97 3.39 1.30
CA GLN A 44 -16.50 4.38 2.27
C GLN A 44 -15.92 3.70 3.52
N GLU A 45 -16.61 2.72 4.07
CA GLU A 45 -16.15 1.95 5.24
C GLU A 45 -14.82 1.25 4.95
N LEU A 46 -14.71 0.54 3.83
CA LEU A 46 -13.45 -0.09 3.43
C LEU A 46 -12.33 0.94 3.25
N SER A 47 -12.65 2.11 2.70
CA SER A 47 -11.67 3.19 2.55
C SER A 47 -11.16 3.68 3.89
N ASN A 48 -12.06 3.89 4.86
CA ASN A 48 -11.70 4.32 6.20
C ASN A 48 -10.84 3.28 6.92
N ILE A 49 -11.15 1.98 6.77
CA ILE A 49 -10.35 0.89 7.33
C ILE A 49 -8.93 0.92 6.74
N LEU A 50 -8.80 0.94 5.42
CA LEU A 50 -7.50 0.95 4.75
C LEU A 50 -6.69 2.20 5.07
N GLU A 51 -7.33 3.37 5.19
CA GLU A 51 -6.69 4.60 5.61
C GLU A 51 -6.21 4.54 7.07
N SER A 52 -7.01 3.93 7.94
CA SER A 52 -6.62 3.69 9.33
C SER A 52 -5.40 2.78 9.42
N ASP A 53 -5.39 1.67 8.69
CA ASP A 53 -4.25 0.73 8.63
C ASP A 53 -2.97 1.43 8.16
N VAL A 54 -3.07 2.27 7.11
CA VAL A 54 -1.93 3.06 6.60
C VAL A 54 -1.45 4.07 7.63
N THR A 55 -2.38 4.72 8.33
CA THR A 55 -2.06 5.73 9.35
C THR A 55 -1.39 5.10 10.57
N GLU A 56 -1.91 3.98 11.06
CA GLU A 56 -1.33 3.23 12.18
C GLU A 56 0.08 2.73 11.85
N ALA A 57 0.24 2.03 10.72
CA ALA A 57 1.55 1.53 10.31
C ALA A 57 2.54 2.68 10.02
N GLY A 58 2.09 3.80 9.47
CA GLY A 58 2.90 4.99 9.26
C GLY A 58 3.35 5.64 10.57
N SER A 59 2.48 5.66 11.59
CA SER A 59 2.80 6.15 12.93
C SER A 59 3.83 5.27 13.62
N GLU A 60 3.67 3.94 13.55
CA GLU A 60 4.65 2.98 14.05
C GLU A 60 6.01 3.17 13.38
N TYR A 61 6.03 3.29 12.05
CA TYR A 61 7.25 3.51 11.29
C TYR A 61 7.95 4.83 11.66
N THR A 62 7.18 5.92 11.78
CA THR A 62 7.70 7.23 12.19
C THR A 62 8.26 7.19 13.60
N THR A 63 7.60 6.47 14.51
CA THR A 63 8.05 6.27 15.89
C THR A 63 9.36 5.48 15.93
N ALA A 64 9.46 4.39 15.15
CA ALA A 64 10.68 3.59 15.03
C ALA A 64 11.85 4.42 14.48
N LEU A 65 11.61 5.24 13.45
CA LEU A 65 12.60 6.15 12.90
C LEU A 65 13.08 7.18 13.93
N ALA A 66 12.15 7.78 14.69
CA ALA A 66 12.48 8.77 15.71
C ALA A 66 13.30 8.17 16.87
N ALA A 67 13.07 6.91 17.21
CA ALA A 67 13.79 6.18 18.25
C ALA A 67 15.05 5.46 17.75
N MET A 68 15.39 5.58 16.47
CA MET A 68 16.45 4.80 15.86
C MET A 68 17.82 5.14 16.44
N ASN A 69 18.52 4.13 16.96
CA ASN A 69 19.96 4.18 17.18
C ASN A 69 20.68 3.48 16.00
N PRO A 70 21.40 4.22 15.14
CA PRO A 70 21.99 3.65 13.92
C PRO A 70 23.02 2.55 14.15
N ARG A 71 23.66 2.51 15.33
CA ARG A 71 24.69 1.52 15.68
C ARG A 71 24.11 0.26 16.32
N ASP A 72 22.80 0.25 16.59
CA ASP A 72 22.12 -0.85 17.23
C ASP A 72 21.35 -1.67 16.18
N PHE A 73 21.67 -2.95 16.08
CA PHE A 73 21.04 -3.86 15.14
C PHE A 73 19.54 -4.01 15.41
N ASP A 74 19.12 -4.04 16.67
CA ASP A 74 17.70 -4.19 17.02
C ASP A 74 16.90 -2.96 16.59
N SER A 75 17.44 -1.76 16.81
CA SER A 75 16.87 -0.51 16.32
C SER A 75 16.80 -0.48 14.79
N PHE A 76 17.86 -0.95 14.11
CA PHE A 76 17.88 -1.09 12.65
C PHE A 76 16.76 -2.00 12.14
N MET A 77 16.62 -3.19 12.73
CA MET A 77 15.59 -4.16 12.33
C MET A 77 14.18 -3.63 12.60
N LYS A 78 13.95 -2.94 13.73
CA LYS A 78 12.65 -2.31 14.02
C LYS A 78 12.25 -1.29 12.96
N VAL A 79 13.19 -0.46 12.50
CA VAL A 79 12.93 0.51 11.41
C VAL A 79 12.65 -0.19 10.09
N ASN A 80 13.42 -1.23 9.76
CA ASN A 80 13.19 -2.02 8.55
C ASN A 80 11.80 -2.66 8.56
N ASP A 81 11.45 -3.35 9.64
CA ASP A 81 10.21 -4.14 9.72
C ASP A 81 8.97 -3.23 9.77
N SER A 82 9.02 -2.13 10.52
CA SER A 82 7.93 -1.15 10.55
C SER A 82 7.77 -0.41 9.21
N GLY A 83 8.89 -0.12 8.51
CA GLY A 83 8.86 0.42 7.16
C GLY A 83 8.17 -0.52 6.17
N GLU A 84 8.56 -1.79 6.15
CA GLU A 84 7.92 -2.81 5.31
C GLU A 84 6.44 -2.99 5.63
N LYS A 85 6.05 -2.95 6.92
CA LYS A 85 4.63 -2.97 7.35
C LYS A 85 3.86 -1.79 6.76
N TYR A 86 4.41 -0.58 6.86
CA TYR A 86 3.80 0.63 6.30
C TYR A 86 3.67 0.55 4.77
N PHE A 87 4.72 0.11 4.07
CA PHE A 87 4.69 0.01 2.61
C PHE A 87 3.72 -1.07 2.13
N ASN A 88 3.54 -2.15 2.88
CA ASN A 88 2.53 -3.15 2.60
C ASN A 88 1.10 -2.61 2.80
N ALA A 89 0.86 -1.81 3.85
CA ALA A 89 -0.43 -1.15 4.05
C ALA A 89 -0.78 -0.22 2.88
N LEU A 90 0.20 0.58 2.41
CA LEU A 90 0.05 1.40 1.21
C LEU A 90 -0.24 0.57 -0.04
N ASN A 91 0.40 -0.59 -0.19
CA ASN A 91 0.16 -1.49 -1.32
C ASN A 91 -1.24 -2.10 -1.30
N LYS A 92 -1.77 -2.47 -0.13
CA LYS A 92 -3.16 -2.91 0.03
C LYS A 92 -4.16 -1.82 -0.36
N LEU A 93 -3.92 -0.59 0.11
CA LEU A 93 -4.73 0.57 -0.27
C LEU A 93 -4.68 0.80 -1.78
N ALA A 94 -3.49 0.74 -2.40
CA ALA A 94 -3.33 0.89 -3.84
C ALA A 94 -4.08 -0.21 -4.63
N CYS A 95 -3.99 -1.48 -4.20
CA CYS A 95 -4.75 -2.58 -4.80
C CYS A 95 -6.27 -2.37 -4.74
N SER A 96 -6.78 -1.83 -3.62
CA SER A 96 -8.20 -1.52 -3.47
C SER A 96 -8.64 -0.40 -4.42
N ILE A 97 -7.80 0.63 -4.62
CA ILE A 97 -8.06 1.69 -5.60
C ILE A 97 -8.09 1.13 -7.02
N VAL A 98 -7.10 0.30 -7.41
CA VAL A 98 -7.06 -0.35 -8.73
C VAL A 98 -8.31 -1.20 -8.95
N SER A 99 -8.78 -1.88 -7.91
CA SER A 99 -10.00 -2.71 -7.93
C SER A 99 -11.29 -1.90 -7.86
N ARG A 100 -11.21 -0.56 -7.74
CA ARG A 100 -12.36 0.36 -7.60
C ARG A 100 -13.27 0.03 -6.41
N THR A 101 -12.68 -0.53 -5.37
CA THR A 101 -13.36 -0.97 -4.13
C THR A 101 -13.34 0.10 -3.04
N THR A 102 -12.52 1.14 -3.19
CA THR A 102 -12.55 2.34 -2.35
C THR A 102 -13.60 3.35 -2.82
N ASP A 103 -13.96 4.26 -1.93
CA ASP A 103 -14.72 5.45 -2.22
C ASP A 103 -13.91 6.40 -3.13
N LYS A 104 -14.60 7.01 -4.09
CA LYS A 104 -13.99 7.79 -5.16
C LYS A 104 -13.42 9.11 -4.63
N ASP A 105 -14.17 9.80 -3.77
CA ASP A 105 -13.78 11.12 -3.28
C ASP A 105 -12.60 10.99 -2.33
N SER A 106 -12.62 9.99 -1.46
CA SER A 106 -11.52 9.64 -0.57
C SER A 106 -10.25 9.27 -1.36
N THR A 107 -10.41 8.53 -2.46
CA THR A 107 -9.31 8.15 -3.37
C THR A 107 -8.59 9.38 -3.94
N ILE A 108 -9.33 10.32 -4.52
CA ILE A 108 -8.76 11.47 -5.21
C ILE A 108 -8.19 12.48 -4.21
N ASN A 109 -8.90 12.73 -3.10
CA ASN A 109 -8.58 13.83 -2.19
C ASN A 109 -7.54 13.45 -1.13
N SER A 110 -7.29 12.17 -0.88
CA SER A 110 -6.33 11.71 0.14
C SER A 110 -5.42 10.59 -0.36
N HIS A 111 -5.98 9.42 -0.67
CA HIS A 111 -5.18 8.19 -0.82
C HIS A 111 -4.13 8.27 -1.94
N VAL A 112 -4.49 8.82 -3.10
CA VAL A 112 -3.57 8.96 -4.24
C VAL A 112 -2.38 9.87 -3.89
N ILE A 113 -2.61 10.94 -3.13
CA ILE A 113 -1.55 11.87 -2.71
C ILE A 113 -0.53 11.14 -1.82
N LYS A 114 -1.01 10.37 -0.84
CA LYS A 114 -0.17 9.57 0.06
C LYS A 114 0.63 8.50 -0.68
N ILE A 115 -0.05 7.76 -1.57
CA ILE A 115 0.58 6.75 -2.41
C ILE A 115 1.68 7.36 -3.27
N ARG A 116 1.42 8.53 -3.87
CA ARG A 116 2.39 9.24 -4.70
C ARG A 116 3.62 9.64 -3.91
N ASP A 117 3.44 10.37 -2.81
CA ASP A 117 4.56 10.81 -1.97
C ASP A 117 5.39 9.63 -1.45
N ALA A 118 4.73 8.56 -1.00
CA ALA A 118 5.42 7.37 -0.53
C ALA A 118 6.24 6.70 -1.63
N TYR A 119 5.67 6.51 -2.83
CA TYR A 119 6.36 5.87 -3.95
C TYR A 119 7.53 6.70 -4.47
N THR A 120 7.38 8.02 -4.57
CA THR A 120 8.41 8.88 -5.16
C THR A 120 9.52 9.26 -4.20
N ARG A 121 9.26 9.22 -2.88
CA ARG A 121 10.16 9.77 -1.88
C ARG A 121 10.39 8.80 -0.72
N THR A 122 9.36 8.51 0.07
CA THR A 122 9.51 7.79 1.35
C THR A 122 10.12 6.40 1.19
N ILE A 123 9.62 5.59 0.25
CA ILE A 123 10.12 4.22 0.03
C ILE A 123 11.57 4.25 -0.51
N PRO A 124 11.90 5.00 -1.58
CA PRO A 124 13.29 5.12 -2.02
C PRO A 124 14.24 5.57 -0.90
N ASP A 125 13.86 6.58 -0.12
CA ASP A 125 14.72 7.16 0.91
C ASP A 125 14.89 6.22 2.11
N HIS A 126 13.88 5.41 2.44
CA HIS A 126 14.01 4.33 3.42
C HIS A 126 15.15 3.38 3.05
N TYR A 127 15.14 2.82 1.83
CA TYR A 127 16.16 1.86 1.42
C TYR A 127 17.55 2.48 1.31
N LYS A 128 17.65 3.73 0.84
CA LYS A 128 18.92 4.47 0.81
C LYS A 128 19.47 4.65 2.23
N THR A 129 18.62 5.08 3.16
CA THR A 129 19.01 5.33 4.55
C THR A 129 19.48 4.06 5.23
N LEU A 130 18.72 2.96 5.12
CA LEU A 130 19.11 1.69 5.73
C LEU A 130 20.38 1.12 5.08
N SER A 131 20.54 1.25 3.77
CA SER A 131 21.78 0.83 3.09
C SER A 131 22.99 1.60 3.61
N TYR A 132 22.88 2.94 3.72
CA TYR A 132 23.94 3.79 4.27
C TYR A 132 24.28 3.41 5.71
N ILE A 133 23.28 3.19 6.57
CA ILE A 133 23.51 2.82 7.97
C ILE A 133 24.18 1.44 8.06
N ALA A 134 23.71 0.48 7.26
CA ALA A 134 24.23 -0.87 7.27
C ALA A 134 25.69 -0.95 6.82
N GLU A 135 26.07 -0.19 5.79
CA GLU A 135 27.46 -0.07 5.33
C GLU A 135 28.38 0.52 6.41
N ASN A 136 27.89 1.52 7.17
CA ASN A 136 28.69 2.17 8.21
C ASN A 136 28.78 1.39 9.53
N CYS A 137 27.88 0.43 9.75
CA CYS A 137 27.76 -0.31 11.01
C CYS A 137 28.05 -1.82 10.86
N ASP A 138 28.59 -2.24 9.70
CA ASP A 138 28.88 -3.64 9.36
C ASP A 138 27.66 -4.58 9.52
N ILE A 139 26.47 -4.07 9.18
CA ILE A 139 25.23 -4.84 9.20
C ILE A 139 25.02 -5.45 7.80
N PRO A 140 24.81 -6.77 7.68
CA PRO A 140 24.60 -7.41 6.37
C PRO A 140 23.18 -7.13 5.85
N TYR A 141 22.96 -5.95 5.28
CA TYR A 141 21.70 -5.53 4.66
C TYR A 141 21.79 -5.55 3.14
N LYS A 142 20.77 -6.13 2.48
CA LYS A 142 20.67 -6.20 1.01
C LYS A 142 19.34 -5.67 0.48
N GLY A 143 18.53 -5.04 1.33
CA GLY A 143 17.26 -4.45 0.94
C GLY A 143 17.48 -3.35 -0.08
N LYS A 144 16.66 -3.33 -1.13
CA LYS A 144 16.74 -2.33 -2.20
C LYS A 144 15.35 -1.99 -2.66
N PHE A 145 15.14 -0.71 -2.98
CA PHE A 145 13.95 -0.30 -3.70
C PHE A 145 13.92 -1.00 -5.05
N ARG A 146 12.88 -1.79 -5.28
CA ARG A 146 12.59 -2.43 -6.56
C ARG A 146 11.20 -2.01 -6.99
N ALA A 147 11.12 -1.28 -8.10
CA ALA A 147 9.85 -0.76 -8.60
C ALA A 147 8.83 -1.89 -8.88
N GLU A 148 9.32 -3.11 -9.19
CA GLU A 148 8.47 -4.28 -9.40
C GLU A 148 7.61 -4.63 -8.18
N ASN A 149 8.15 -4.43 -6.96
CA ASN A 149 7.48 -4.76 -5.71
C ASN A 149 6.32 -3.80 -5.38
N TYR A 150 6.31 -2.63 -6.01
CA TYR A 150 5.35 -1.55 -5.76
C TYR A 150 4.52 -1.22 -7.01
N LYS A 151 4.29 -2.22 -7.86
CA LYS A 151 3.57 -2.06 -9.12
C LYS A 151 2.17 -1.46 -8.93
N SER A 152 1.45 -1.85 -7.87
CA SER A 152 0.11 -1.32 -7.60
C SER A 152 0.13 0.18 -7.31
N LEU A 153 1.11 0.66 -6.52
CA LEU A 153 1.29 2.09 -6.26
C LEU A 153 1.51 2.85 -7.57
N ARG A 154 2.40 2.33 -8.43
CA ARG A 154 2.66 2.93 -9.74
C ARG A 154 1.41 2.99 -10.61
N VAL A 155 0.63 1.91 -10.69
CA VAL A 155 -0.61 1.89 -11.47
C VAL A 155 -1.60 2.95 -10.95
N VAL A 156 -1.75 3.10 -9.63
CA VAL A 156 -2.61 4.14 -9.06
C VAL A 156 -2.15 5.54 -9.46
N ILE A 157 -0.84 5.80 -9.39
CA ILE A 157 -0.24 7.08 -9.79
C ILE A 157 -0.50 7.37 -11.27
N ASP A 158 -0.28 6.38 -12.14
CA ASP A 158 -0.48 6.51 -13.59
C ASP A 158 -1.96 6.74 -13.93
N LEU A 159 -2.89 6.05 -13.25
CA LEU A 159 -4.34 6.22 -13.44
C LEU A 159 -4.85 7.60 -13.02
N HIS A 160 -4.17 8.28 -12.09
CA HIS A 160 -4.59 9.57 -11.50
C HIS A 160 -3.56 10.66 -11.75
N ARG A 161 -2.83 10.56 -12.87
CA ARG A 161 -1.92 11.61 -13.32
C ARG A 161 -2.79 12.80 -13.77
N ILE A 162 -2.79 13.85 -12.97
CA ILE A 162 -3.33 15.15 -13.37
C ILE A 162 -2.24 15.79 -14.23
N GLU A 163 -2.56 16.07 -15.49
CA GLU A 163 -1.74 16.88 -16.39
C GLU A 163 -1.71 18.35 -15.93
#